data_AF-A0A847TF55-F1
#
_entry.id   AF-A0A847TF55-F1
#
_cell.length_a   1.000
_cell.length_b   1.000
_cell.length_c   1.000
_cell.angle_alpha   90.00
_cell.angle_beta   90.00
_cell.angle_gamma   90.00
#
_symmetry.space_group_name_H-M   'P 1'
#
loop_
_entity.id
_entity.type
_entity.pdbx_description
1 polymer ?
#
loop_
_entity_poly.entity_id
_entity_poly.type
_entity_poly.pdbx_seq_one_letter_code
_entity_poly.pdbx_strand_id
1 'polypeptide(L)'
;MRDLHLTTLLSTAGTLRNAISKKLLTGEALGLDEYPCIGPLDDGEKRIQYLRGLIFDNGNANLYSYRNDAFEVWRQLQRRLQDHPVDRVVIWAGGDGNDYVFVRMACWWLKDMIKSF
;
A
#
# COMPACT_ATOMS: atom_id res chain seq x y z
N MET A 1 5.40 16.43 13.88
CA MET A 1 5.84 15.47 12.85
C MET A 1 4.60 14.80 12.29
N ARG A 2 4.37 14.93 10.99
CA ARG A 2 3.29 14.29 10.23
C ARG A 2 3.86 13.03 9.60
N ASP A 3 3.83 11.93 10.35
CA ASP A 3 4.18 10.62 9.79
C ASP A 3 2.98 10.05 9.01
N LEU A 4 3.27 9.40 7.89
CA LEU A 4 2.33 8.47 7.25
C LEU A 4 2.85 7.04 7.44
N HIS A 5 2.17 6.25 8.26
CA HIS A 5 2.45 4.85 8.45
C HIS A 5 1.75 4.01 7.36
N LEU A 6 2.53 3.35 6.53
CA LEU A 6 2.06 2.59 5.37
C LEU A 6 2.27 1.08 5.59
N THR A 7 1.28 0.28 5.24
CA THR A 7 1.31 -1.18 5.34
C THR A 7 0.46 -1.83 4.23
N THR A 8 0.71 -3.09 3.92
CA THR A 8 -0.09 -3.88 2.99
C THR A 8 -1.42 -4.33 3.60
N LEU A 9 -1.50 -4.46 4.93
CA LEU A 9 -2.65 -5.08 5.60
C LEU A 9 -3.55 -4.06 6.32
N LEU A 10 -4.87 -4.17 6.09
CA LEU A 10 -5.87 -3.33 6.74
C LEU A 10 -5.91 -3.54 8.27
N SER A 11 -5.67 -4.76 8.73
CA SER A 11 -5.61 -5.10 10.16
C SER A 11 -4.42 -4.40 10.84
N THR A 12 -3.24 -4.43 10.23
CA THR A 12 -2.05 -3.70 10.70
C THR A 12 -2.32 -2.20 10.73
N ALA A 13 -2.95 -1.64 9.69
CA ALA A 13 -3.34 -0.24 9.68
C ALA A 13 -4.31 0.10 10.82
N GLY A 14 -5.27 -0.77 11.12
CA GLY A 14 -6.18 -0.63 12.26
C GLY A 14 -5.45 -0.56 13.60
N THR A 15 -4.48 -1.46 13.81
CA THR A 15 -3.62 -1.45 15.01
C THR A 15 -2.83 -0.15 15.15
N LEU A 16 -2.26 0.34 14.04
CA LEU A 16 -1.50 1.59 14.02
C LEU A 16 -2.39 2.80 14.32
N ARG A 17 -3.62 2.84 13.77
CA ARG A 17 -4.62 3.90 14.10
C ARG A 17 -4.96 3.89 15.58
N ASN A 18 -5.09 2.72 16.21
CA ASN A 18 -5.31 2.61 17.64
C ASN A 18 -4.09 3.08 18.47
N ALA A 19 -2.87 2.84 18.01
CA ALA A 19 -1.68 3.39 18.67
C ALA A 19 -1.60 4.93 18.54
N ILE A 20 -1.97 5.48 17.38
CA ILE A 20 -2.08 6.92 17.14
C ILE A 20 -3.13 7.55 18.05
N SER A 21 -4.33 6.95 18.17
CA SER A 21 -5.40 7.49 19.02
C SER A 21 -5.01 7.52 20.50
N LYS A 22 -4.14 6.59 20.93
CA LYS A 22 -3.54 6.55 22.27
C LYS A 22 -2.29 7.44 22.42
N LYS A 23 -1.92 8.22 21.41
CA LYS A 23 -0.74 9.10 21.38
C LYS A 23 0.60 8.36 21.55
N LEU A 24 0.65 7.06 21.20
CA LEU A 24 1.88 6.26 21.20
C LEU A 24 2.68 6.41 19.89
N LEU A 25 1.99 6.82 18.82
CA LEU A 25 2.55 7.18 17.52
C LEU A 25 1.97 8.53 17.10
N THR A 26 2.66 9.23 16.20
CA THR A 26 2.20 10.50 15.62
C THR A 26 1.79 10.30 14.16
N GLY A 27 0.85 11.11 13.66
CA GLY A 27 0.49 11.10 12.24
C GLY A 27 -0.72 10.23 11.93
N GLU A 28 -0.70 9.56 10.78
CA GLU A 28 -1.82 8.75 10.27
C GLU A 28 -1.36 7.39 9.76
N ALA A 29 -2.29 6.45 9.63
CA ALA A 29 -1.99 5.10 9.13
C ALA A 29 -2.91 4.66 8.00
N LEU A 30 -2.30 4.12 6.95
CA LEU A 30 -2.94 3.67 5.72
C LEU A 30 -2.53 2.23 5.40
N GLY A 31 -3.53 1.39 5.13
CA GLY A 31 -3.34 0.05 4.56
C GLY A 31 -3.77 0.07 3.10
N LEU A 32 -2.92 -0.41 2.19
CA LEU A 32 -3.23 -0.43 0.75
C LEU A 32 -4.02 -1.67 0.31
N ASP A 33 -4.12 -2.69 1.16
CA ASP A 33 -4.76 -3.98 0.87
C ASP A 33 -4.20 -4.60 -0.42
N GLU A 34 -2.88 -4.76 -0.46
CA GLU A 34 -2.11 -5.17 -1.62
C GLU A 34 -1.30 -6.44 -1.34
N TYR A 35 -1.22 -7.33 -2.33
CA TYR A 35 -0.33 -8.50 -2.34
C TYR A 35 0.70 -8.37 -3.47
N PRO A 36 1.72 -7.50 -3.30
CA PRO A 36 2.70 -7.19 -4.33
C PRO A 36 3.56 -8.37 -4.78
N CYS A 37 3.63 -9.49 -4.06
CA CYS A 37 4.34 -10.68 -4.55
C CYS A 37 3.68 -11.40 -5.72
N ILE A 38 2.48 -10.99 -6.16
CA ILE A 38 1.70 -11.72 -7.16
C ILE A 38 1.48 -10.89 -8.42
N GLY A 39 1.84 -11.48 -9.56
CA GLY A 39 1.59 -10.97 -10.90
C GLY A 39 2.65 -9.98 -11.42
N PRO A 40 2.48 -9.50 -12.67
CA PRO A 40 3.35 -8.49 -13.29
C PRO A 40 3.45 -7.21 -12.47
N LEU A 41 4.65 -6.61 -12.38
CA LEU A 41 4.89 -5.38 -11.60
C LEU A 41 5.14 -4.14 -12.47
N ASP A 42 5.20 -4.32 -13.78
CA ASP A 42 5.46 -3.29 -14.79
C ASP A 42 4.17 -2.66 -15.34
N ASP A 43 3.05 -3.37 -15.25
CA ASP A 43 1.77 -2.98 -15.85
C ASP A 43 0.60 -3.39 -14.94
N GLY A 44 -0.14 -2.39 -14.46
CA GLY A 44 -1.19 -2.60 -13.47
C GLY A 44 -2.49 -3.18 -14.05
N GLU A 45 -2.76 -2.99 -15.35
CA GLU A 45 -3.89 -3.64 -16.02
C GLU A 45 -3.60 -5.13 -16.23
N LYS A 46 -2.39 -5.46 -16.71
CA LYS A 46 -1.95 -6.87 -16.81
C LYS A 46 -1.92 -7.53 -15.45
N ARG A 47 -1.51 -6.83 -14.40
CA ARG A 47 -1.53 -7.35 -13.03
C ARG A 47 -2.95 -7.68 -12.57
N ILE A 48 -3.92 -6.80 -12.80
CA ILE A 48 -5.33 -7.09 -12.47
C ILE A 48 -5.86 -8.26 -13.28
N GLN A 49 -5.56 -8.35 -14.58
CA GLN A 49 -5.97 -9.49 -15.41
C GLN A 49 -5.39 -10.80 -14.88
N TYR A 50 -4.09 -10.79 -14.51
CA TYR A 50 -3.43 -11.93 -13.88
C TYR A 50 -4.10 -12.32 -12.57
N LEU A 51 -4.31 -11.36 -11.66
CA LEU A 51 -4.94 -11.57 -10.36
C LEU A 51 -6.38 -12.09 -10.48
N ARG A 52 -7.13 -11.62 -11.47
CA ARG A 52 -8.48 -12.13 -11.77
C ARG A 52 -8.48 -13.54 -12.33
N GLY A 53 -7.40 -13.93 -13.04
CA GLY A 53 -7.19 -15.29 -13.54
C GLY A 53 -6.76 -16.29 -12.47
N LEU A 54 -6.27 -15.81 -11.31
CA LEU A 54 -6.06 -16.65 -10.14
C LEU A 54 -7.43 -16.99 -9.54
N ILE A 55 -7.96 -18.15 -9.90
CA ILE A 55 -9.19 -18.69 -9.33
C ILE A 55 -8.92 -18.96 -7.84
N PHE A 56 -9.27 -18.03 -6.96
CA PHE A 56 -9.44 -18.32 -5.54
C PHE A 56 -10.84 -18.94 -5.38
N ASP A 57 -10.95 -20.22 -5.71
CA ASP A 57 -12.19 -20.99 -5.90
C ASP A 57 -12.98 -21.29 -4.60
N ASN A 58 -13.12 -20.29 -3.72
CA ASN A 58 -13.68 -20.48 -2.38
C ASN A 58 -14.91 -19.59 -2.12
N GLY A 59 -15.61 -19.14 -3.17
CA GLY A 59 -16.88 -18.41 -3.03
C GLY A 59 -16.79 -17.03 -2.36
N ASN A 60 -15.60 -16.56 -2.00
CA ASN A 60 -15.39 -15.19 -1.57
C ASN A 60 -15.15 -14.32 -2.80
N ALA A 61 -15.89 -13.20 -2.87
CA ALA A 61 -15.81 -12.22 -3.95
C ALA A 61 -14.36 -11.99 -4.39
N ASN A 62 -14.12 -12.04 -5.70
CA ASN A 62 -12.81 -11.73 -6.27
C ASN A 62 -12.38 -10.34 -5.75
N LEU A 63 -11.39 -10.32 -4.85
CA LEU A 63 -10.90 -9.13 -4.15
C LEU A 63 -10.36 -8.06 -5.12
N TYR A 64 -10.20 -8.41 -6.40
CA TYR A 64 -9.71 -7.54 -7.47
C TYR A 64 -10.77 -7.27 -8.56
N SER A 65 -12.02 -7.71 -8.36
CA SER A 65 -13.11 -7.50 -9.33
C SER A 65 -13.40 -6.02 -9.57
N TYR A 66 -13.28 -5.17 -8.54
CA TYR A 66 -13.65 -3.76 -8.60
C TYR A 66 -12.58 -2.83 -9.19
N ARG A 67 -11.34 -3.29 -9.41
CA ARG A 67 -10.24 -2.46 -9.92
C ARG A 67 -9.91 -2.82 -11.36
N ASN A 68 -9.68 -1.81 -12.21
CA ASN A 68 -9.20 -2.02 -13.57
C ASN A 68 -7.67 -1.94 -13.69
N ASP A 69 -7.01 -1.26 -12.74
CA ASP A 69 -5.56 -1.13 -12.67
C ASP A 69 -5.09 -1.31 -11.22
N ALA A 70 -4.19 -2.26 -10.98
CA ALA A 70 -3.67 -2.59 -9.65
C ALA A 70 -2.84 -1.46 -9.03
N PHE A 71 -2.32 -0.55 -9.85
CA PHE A 71 -1.48 0.57 -9.42
C PHE A 71 -2.26 1.87 -9.23
N GLU A 72 -3.58 1.84 -9.39
CA GLU A 72 -4.42 3.00 -9.11
C GLU A 72 -4.22 3.50 -7.67
N VAL A 73 -4.13 2.59 -6.70
CA VAL A 73 -3.90 2.92 -5.29
C VAL A 73 -2.60 3.69 -5.06
N TRP A 74 -1.53 3.37 -5.80
CA TRP A 74 -0.26 4.08 -5.69
C TRP A 74 -0.35 5.51 -6.25
N ARG A 75 -1.06 5.68 -7.37
CA ARG A 75 -1.29 7.01 -7.95
C ARG A 75 -2.22 7.86 -7.07
N GLN A 76 -3.23 7.26 -6.46
CA GLN A 76 -4.06 7.94 -5.46
C GLN A 76 -3.25 8.36 -4.24
N LEU A 77 -2.33 7.50 -3.77
CA LEU A 77 -1.41 7.83 -2.68
C LEU A 77 -0.46 8.99 -3.06
N GLN A 78 0.10 9.00 -4.27
CA GLN A 78 0.91 10.12 -4.75
C GLN A 78 0.11 11.42 -4.76
N ARG A 79 -1.10 11.43 -5.33
CA ARG A 79 -1.97 12.63 -5.33
C ARG A 79 -2.27 13.11 -3.92
N ARG A 80 -2.62 12.20 -3.01
CA ARG A 80 -2.82 12.52 -1.58
C ARG A 80 -1.59 13.21 -0.99
N LEU A 81 -0.40 12.70 -1.24
CA LEU A 81 0.85 13.24 -0.71
C LEU A 81 1.27 14.56 -1.36
N GLN A 82 0.85 14.81 -2.60
CA GLN A 82 0.96 16.12 -3.25
C GLN A 82 0.05 17.16 -2.57
N ASP A 83 -1.22 16.81 -2.33
CA ASP A 83 -2.21 17.69 -1.72
C ASP A 83 -1.96 17.90 -0.21
N HIS A 84 -1.45 16.85 0.45
CA HIS A 84 -1.19 16.82 1.87
C HIS A 84 0.21 16.24 2.14
N PRO A 85 1.27 17.06 2.00
CA PRO A 85 2.64 16.62 2.28
C PRO A 85 2.82 16.15 3.73
N VAL A 86 3.64 15.12 3.88
CA VAL A 86 4.02 14.52 5.16
C VAL A 86 5.52 14.71 5.39
N ASP A 87 5.94 14.69 6.65
CA ASP A 87 7.34 14.87 7.00
C ASP A 87 8.14 13.57 6.75
N ARG A 88 7.48 12.42 6.91
CA ARG A 88 8.09 11.09 6.76
C ARG A 88 7.04 10.04 6.42
N VAL A 89 7.41 9.09 5.56
CA VAL A 89 6.65 7.86 5.33
C VAL A 89 7.35 6.73 6.07
N VAL A 90 6.61 6.01 6.91
CA VAL A 90 7.08 4.87 7.70
C VAL A 90 6.45 3.59 7.16
N ILE A 91 7.26 2.72 6.55
CA ILE A 91 6.79 1.47 5.95
C ILE A 91 6.87 0.35 6.99
N TRP A 92 5.74 -0.31 7.26
CA TRP A 92 5.66 -1.48 8.15
C TRP A 92 5.58 -2.77 7.33
N ALA A 93 6.51 -3.68 7.60
CA ALA A 93 6.72 -4.95 6.91
C ALA A 93 6.96 -6.06 7.94
N GLY A 94 6.35 -7.23 7.76
CA GLY A 94 6.47 -8.42 8.63
C GLY A 94 7.70 -9.29 8.35
N GLY A 95 8.37 -9.10 7.20
CA GLY A 95 9.65 -9.73 6.86
C GLY A 95 9.55 -10.89 5.86
N ASP A 96 8.41 -11.09 5.21
CA ASP A 96 8.27 -12.12 4.18
C ASP A 96 8.61 -11.62 2.76
N GLY A 97 8.52 -12.51 1.76
CA GLY A 97 8.79 -12.16 0.37
C GLY A 97 7.81 -11.12 -0.19
N ASN A 98 6.57 -11.09 0.29
CA ASN A 98 5.58 -10.10 -0.09
C ASN A 98 5.96 -8.71 0.43
N ASP A 99 6.38 -8.63 1.68
CA ASP A 99 6.86 -7.40 2.29
C ASP A 99 8.11 -6.86 1.60
N TYR A 100 9.02 -7.73 1.16
CA TYR A 100 10.20 -7.29 0.41
C TYR A 100 9.80 -6.59 -0.89
N VAL A 101 8.88 -7.17 -1.66
CA VAL A 101 8.37 -6.55 -2.90
C VAL A 101 7.61 -5.27 -2.59
N PHE A 102 6.80 -5.27 -1.52
CA PHE A 102 6.07 -4.09 -1.07
C PHE A 102 6.99 -2.90 -0.78
N VAL A 103 8.05 -3.10 -0.01
CA VAL A 103 9.01 -2.05 0.32
C VAL A 103 9.65 -1.49 -0.96
N ARG A 104 10.04 -2.36 -1.90
CA ARG A 104 10.63 -1.94 -3.18
C ARG A 104 9.64 -1.12 -4.02
N MET A 105 8.38 -1.54 -4.09
CA MET A 105 7.33 -0.79 -4.76
C MET A 105 7.08 0.55 -4.09
N ALA A 106 6.97 0.60 -2.77
CA ALA A 106 6.76 1.83 -2.02
C ALA A 106 7.89 2.83 -2.29
N CYS A 107 9.15 2.39 -2.21
CA CYS A 107 10.29 3.24 -2.55
C CYS A 107 10.24 3.74 -4.00
N TRP A 108 9.92 2.87 -4.97
CA TRP A 108 9.83 3.26 -6.37
C TRP A 108 8.75 4.31 -6.64
N TRP A 109 7.54 4.08 -6.12
CA TRP A 109 6.38 4.95 -6.32
C TRP A 109 6.50 6.28 -5.55
N LEU A 110 7.21 6.30 -4.42
CA LEU A 110 7.30 7.49 -3.55
C LEU A 110 8.60 8.29 -3.71
N LYS A 111 9.52 7.86 -4.58
CA LYS A 111 10.86 8.48 -4.74
C LYS A 111 10.85 9.98 -5.00
N ASP A 112 9.86 10.48 -5.74
CA ASP A 112 9.75 11.90 -6.11
C ASP A 112 8.84 12.71 -5.17
N MET A 113 8.23 12.04 -4.19
CA MET A 113 7.21 12.63 -3.31
C MET A 113 7.78 13.16 -2.00
N ILE A 114 8.92 12.62 -1.57
CA ILE A 114 9.59 13.04 -0.35
C ILE A 114 10.78 13.88 -0.79
N LYS A 115 10.73 15.19 -0.52
CA LYS A 115 11.88 16.07 -0.77
C LYS A 115 13.02 15.60 0.11
N SER A 116 14.07 15.08 -0.51
CA SER A 116 15.36 14.85 0.14
C SER A 116 15.79 16.15 0.80
N PHE A 117 16.09 16.10 2.11
CA PHE A 117 16.63 17.22 2.87
C PHE A 117 17.97 17.70 2.30
#